data_AF-A0A5J4SKT5-F1
#
_entry.id   AF-A0A5J4SKT5-F1
#
_cell.length_a   1.000
_cell.length_b   1.000
_cell.length_c   1.000
_cell.angle_alpha   90.00
_cell.angle_beta   90.00
_cell.angle_gamma   90.00
#
_symmetry.space_group_name_H-M   'P 1'
#
loop_
_entity.id
_entity.type
_entity.pdbx_description
1 polymer ?
#
loop_
_entity_poly.entity_id
_entity_poly.type
_entity_poly.pdbx_seq_one_letter_code
_entity_poly.pdbx_strand_id
1 'polypeptide(L)' 'MKPNFKDLDIFAAFQPANGMDWQKANHITAGWKTPEHIDVKPVYTKEDLEGMEHLEYAAGIPPYLRGPYSVMYTLR' A
#
# COMPACT_ATOMS: atom_id res chain seq x y z
N MET A 1 33.76 -11.82 -15.74
CA MET A 1 33.30 -10.67 -16.56
C MET A 1 32.37 -9.85 -15.68
N LYS A 2 32.51 -8.51 -15.59
CA LYS A 2 31.62 -7.68 -14.76
C LYS A 2 30.29 -7.44 -15.49
N PRO A 3 29.12 -7.53 -14.83
CA PRO A 3 27.85 -7.21 -15.49
C PRO A 3 27.79 -5.73 -15.88
N ASN A 4 27.19 -5.43 -17.05
CA ASN A 4 26.93 -4.07 -17.51
C ASN A 4 25.48 -3.70 -17.14
N PHE A 5 25.31 -2.61 -16.39
CA PHE A 5 24.01 -2.16 -15.87
C PHE A 5 23.46 -0.92 -16.59
N LYS A 6 24.12 -0.43 -17.65
CA LYS A 6 23.71 0.82 -18.32
C LYS A 6 22.31 0.77 -18.92
N ASP A 7 21.88 -0.41 -19.38
CA ASP A 7 20.60 -0.62 -20.07
C ASP A 7 19.70 -1.61 -19.32
N LEU A 8 19.89 -1.76 -18.00
CA LEU A 8 19.08 -2.67 -17.20
C LEU A 8 17.71 -2.04 -16.90
N ASP A 9 16.66 -2.61 -17.48
CA ASP A 9 15.28 -2.27 -17.11
C ASP A 9 14.91 -2.97 -15.80
N ILE A 10 14.85 -2.19 -14.71
CA ILE A 10 14.45 -2.68 -13.39
C ILE A 10 12.98 -3.09 -13.33
N PHE A 11 12.17 -2.71 -14.33
CA PHE A 11 10.74 -3.00 -14.35
C PHE A 11 10.39 -4.28 -15.10
N ALA A 12 11.30 -4.83 -15.89
CA ALA A 12 11.08 -6.02 -16.72
C ALA A 12 10.60 -7.25 -15.92
N ALA A 13 10.91 -7.31 -14.62
CA ALA A 13 10.55 -8.43 -13.75
C ALA A 13 9.18 -8.28 -13.06
N PHE A 14 8.55 -7.10 -13.08
CA PHE A 14 7.25 -6.92 -12.41
C PHE A 14 6.12 -7.41 -13.31
N GLN A 15 5.34 -8.35 -12.80
CA GLN A 15 4.11 -8.82 -13.43
C GLN A 15 2.95 -8.56 -12.47
N PRO A 16 1.76 -8.17 -12.98
CA PRO A 16 0.59 -8.07 -12.14
C PRO A 16 0.29 -9.44 -11.53
N ALA A 17 0.14 -9.48 -10.21
CA ALA A 17 -0.20 -10.68 -9.47
C ALA A 17 -1.52 -10.45 -8.74
N ASN A 18 -2.38 -11.46 -8.74
CA ASN A 18 -3.57 -11.44 -7.89
C ASN A 18 -3.15 -11.70 -6.43
N GLY A 19 -3.56 -10.82 -5.52
CA GLY A 19 -3.17 -10.92 -4.11
C GLY A 19 -3.67 -12.19 -3.42
N MET A 20 -4.82 -12.74 -3.82
CA MET A 20 -5.34 -13.99 -3.25
C MET A 20 -4.52 -15.20 -3.71
N ASP A 21 -4.17 -15.25 -5.00
CA ASP A 21 -3.33 -16.32 -5.53
C ASP A 21 -1.93 -16.30 -4.91
N TRP A 22 -1.37 -15.10 -4.73
CA TRP A 22 -0.09 -14.92 -4.04
C TRP A 22 -0.14 -15.38 -2.57
N GLN A 23 -1.19 -15.01 -1.82
CA GLN A 23 -1.37 -15.50 -0.45
C GLN A 23 -1.43 -17.03 -0.38
N LYS A 24 -2.21 -17.65 -1.29
CA LYS A 24 -2.35 -19.10 -1.36
C LYS A 24 -1.03 -19.79 -1.69
N ALA A 25 -0.27 -19.25 -2.65
CA ALA A 25 1.03 -19.78 -3.05
C ALA A 25 2.08 -19.71 -1.93
N ASN A 26 1.95 -18.74 -1.01
CA ASN A 26 2.87 -18.54 0.11
C ASN A 26 2.34 -19.12 1.43
N HIS A 27 1.24 -19.87 1.42
CA HIS A 27 0.62 -20.48 2.61
C HIS A 27 0.29 -19.46 3.72
N ILE A 28 -0.08 -18.24 3.34
CA ILE A 28 -0.43 -17.18 4.28
C ILE A 28 -1.90 -17.31 4.67
N THR A 29 -2.18 -17.28 5.97
CA THR A 29 -3.54 -17.42 6.52
C THR A 29 -3.93 -16.20 7.35
N ALA A 30 -5.22 -15.86 7.33
CA ALA A 30 -5.79 -14.84 8.21
C ALA A 30 -6.02 -15.40 9.63
N GLY A 31 -6.01 -14.53 10.63
CA GLY A 31 -6.27 -14.95 12.03
C GLY A 31 -5.98 -13.91 13.09
N TRP A 32 -5.49 -12.73 12.71
CA TRP A 32 -5.26 -11.66 13.67
C TRP A 32 -6.53 -10.82 13.85
N LYS A 33 -7.08 -10.87 15.06
CA LYS A 33 -8.12 -9.96 15.55
C LYS A 33 -7.51 -8.96 16.52
N THR A 34 -7.66 -7.68 16.25
CA THR A 34 -7.13 -6.62 17.14
C THR A 34 -8.03 -6.41 18.37
N PRO A 35 -7.53 -5.76 19.44
CA PRO A 35 -8.35 -5.35 20.57
C PRO A 35 -9.53 -4.44 20.21
N GLU A 36 -9.44 -3.71 19.10
CA GLU A 36 -10.53 -2.90 18.53
C GLU A 36 -11.60 -3.74 17.83
N HIS A 37 -11.47 -5.07 17.86
CA HIS A 37 -12.34 -6.05 17.21
C HIS A 37 -12.35 -5.97 15.68
N ILE A 38 -11.23 -5.56 15.08
CA ILE A 38 -11.03 -5.52 13.63
C ILE A 38 -10.21 -6.74 13.22
N ASP A 39 -10.71 -7.50 12.25
CA ASP A 39 -9.96 -8.60 11.65
C ASP A 39 -9.01 -8.03 10.59
N VAL A 40 -7.70 -8.20 10.81
CA VAL A 40 -6.67 -7.66 9.92
C VAL A 40 -6.36 -8.66 8.81
N LYS A 41 -6.48 -8.23 7.56
CA LYS A 41 -6.13 -9.05 6.40
C LYS A 41 -4.61 -9.22 6.34
N PRO A 42 -4.09 -10.39 5.95
CA PRO A 42 -2.65 -10.61 5.85
C PRO A 42 -2.02 -9.89 4.65
N VAL A 43 -2.80 -9.57 3.61
CA VAL A 43 -2.38 -8.76 2.46
C VAL A 43 -3.55 -7.88 2.05
N TYR A 44 -3.22 -6.65 1.63
CA TYR A 44 -4.16 -5.68 1.08
C TYR A 44 -3.82 -5.40 -0.39
N THR A 45 -4.84 -5.22 -1.22
CA THR A 45 -4.69 -4.98 -2.66
C THR A 45 -5.37 -3.68 -3.07
N LYS A 46 -5.33 -3.35 -4.37
CA LYS A 46 -5.99 -2.14 -4.89
C LYS A 46 -7.51 -2.20 -4.67
N GLU A 47 -8.08 -3.38 -4.77
CA GLU A 47 -9.51 -3.64 -4.58
C GLU A 47 -9.96 -3.28 -3.16
N ASP A 48 -9.07 -3.36 -2.16
CA ASP A 48 -9.40 -2.94 -0.79
C ASP A 48 -9.56 -1.42 -0.62
N LEU A 49 -9.13 -0.62 -1.60
CA LEU A 49 -9.31 0.83 -1.64
C LEU A 49 -10.63 1.24 -2.32
N GLU A 50 -11.35 0.30 -2.93
CA GLU A 50 -12.60 0.60 -3.63
C GLU A 50 -13.67 1.14 -2.67
N GLY A 51 -14.32 2.24 -3.07
CA GLY A 51 -15.32 2.92 -2.25
C GLY A 51 -14.77 3.85 -1.17
N MET A 52 -13.44 4.00 -1.03
CA MET A 52 -12.87 5.01 -0.13
C MET A 52 -12.97 6.42 -0.72
N GLU A 53 -13.64 7.32 -0.02
CA GLU A 53 -13.93 8.68 -0.51
C GLU A 53 -12.77 9.67 -0.37
N HIS A 54 -11.76 9.35 0.46
CA HIS A 54 -10.76 10.31 0.91
C HIS A 54 -9.33 10.08 0.38
N LEU A 55 -9.20 9.35 -0.73
CA LEU A 55 -7.89 8.96 -1.26
C LEU A 55 -7.10 10.11 -1.91
N GLU A 56 -7.76 11.18 -2.37
CA GLU A 56 -7.13 12.26 -3.15
C GLU A 56 -7.08 13.61 -2.42
N TYR A 57 -7.24 13.61 -1.09
CA TYR A 57 -7.30 14.85 -0.30
C TYR A 57 -5.91 15.49 -0.10
N ALA A 58 -5.85 16.81 0.05
CA ALA A 58 -4.62 17.52 0.45
C ALA A 58 -4.51 17.64 1.99
N ALA A 59 -3.30 17.84 2.50
CA ALA A 59 -3.10 18.20 3.90
C ALA A 59 -3.49 19.67 4.14
N GLY A 60 -3.88 20.01 5.37
CA GLY A 60 -4.22 21.39 5.75
C GLY A 60 -5.60 21.89 5.31
N ILE A 61 -6.45 21.00 4.79
CA ILE A 61 -7.82 21.31 4.36
C ILE A 61 -8.79 20.33 5.06
N PRO A 62 -9.97 20.78 5.56
CA PRO A 62 -10.96 19.87 6.13
C PRO A 62 -11.29 18.69 5.21
N PRO A 63 -11.47 17.46 5.73
CA PRO A 63 -11.53 17.05 7.14
C PRO A 63 -10.16 16.70 7.77
N TYR A 64 -9.04 17.17 7.18
CA TYR A 64 -7.69 17.05 7.75
C TYR A 64 -7.16 15.61 7.93
N LEU A 65 -7.64 14.64 7.13
CA LEU A 65 -7.18 13.25 7.20
C LEU A 65 -5.69 13.08 6.89
N ARG A 66 -5.10 14.01 6.12
CA ARG A 66 -3.65 14.07 5.85
C ARG A 66 -2.89 15.03 6.78
N GLY A 67 -3.53 15.47 7.85
CA GLY A 67 -2.98 16.37 8.87
C GLY A 67 -3.46 17.82 8.75
N PRO A 68 -3.33 18.61 9.85
CA PRO A 68 -3.92 19.95 9.95
C PRO A 68 -3.12 21.06 9.26
N TYR A 69 -1.86 20.82 8.89
CA TYR A 69 -1.00 21.84 8.27
C TYR A 69 -0.64 21.42 6.84
N SER A 70 -0.65 22.38 5.91
CA SER A 70 -0.47 22.11 4.47
C SER A 70 0.86 21.43 4.12
N VAL A 71 1.91 21.66 4.92
CA VAL A 71 3.27 21.16 4.70
C VAL A 71 3.73 20.14 5.76
N MET A 72 2.88 19.84 6.76
CA MET A 72 3.16 18.97 7.90
C MET A 72 4.58 19.15 8.46
N TYR A 73 5.44 18.13 8.36
CA TYR A 73 6.78 18.14 8.94
C TYR A 73 7.89 18.53 7.95
N THR A 74 7.54 18.99 6.74
CA THR A 74 8.55 19.36 5.72
C THR A 74 9.20 20.72 6.00
N LEU A 75 8.55 21.57 6.80
CA LEU A 75 9.05 22.86 7.28
C LEU A 75 8.75 22.96 8.79
N ARG A 76 9.66 23.56 9.57
CA ARG A 76 9.52 23.79 11.01
C ARG A 76 9.79 25.24 11.35
#